data_AF-A0A2K6S1M8-F1
#
_entry.id   AF-A0A2K6S1M8-F1
#
_cell.length_a   1.000
_cell.length_b   1.000
_cell.length_c   1.000
_cell.angle_alpha   90.00
_cell.angle_beta   90.00
_cell.angle_gamma   90.00
#
_symmetry.space_group_name_H-M   'P 1'
#
loop_
_entity.id
_entity.type
_entity.pdbx_description
1 polymer ?
#
loop_
_entity_poly.entity_id
_entity_poly.type
_entity_poly.pdbx_seq_one_letter_code
_entity_poly.pdbx_strand_id
1 'polypeptide(L)'
;MSGGLLKALCNNSYRELSQYWDQHFQGDNEKQEKLLKKSCTLYVGNLSFYTTEEQIYELFSKSGDINKIIMGLDKLKKTAHKFYWDAGFKEGRQCVRGQCGGQVQDEYRRDYDAGRGSYGKLAREQ
;
A
#
# COMPACT_ATOMS: atom_id res chain seq x y z
N MET A 1 -8.04 -34.86 -20.88
CA MET A 1 -8.09 -33.41 -21.20
C MET A 1 -8.96 -32.59 -20.21
N SER A 2 -9.19 -33.03 -18.97
CA SER A 2 -10.07 -32.31 -18.01
C SER A 2 -9.36 -31.34 -17.06
N GLY A 3 -8.02 -31.28 -17.06
CA GLY A 3 -7.25 -30.49 -16.09
C GLY A 3 -7.21 -28.97 -16.36
N GLY A 4 -7.48 -28.53 -17.59
CA GLY A 4 -7.38 -27.11 -17.98
C GLY A 4 -8.56 -26.26 -17.52
N LEU A 5 -9.78 -26.81 -17.57
CA LEU A 5 -11.01 -26.06 -17.29
C LEU A 5 -11.16 -25.71 -15.80
N LEU A 6 -10.81 -26.66 -14.91
CA LEU A 6 -10.85 -26.47 -13.46
C LEU A 6 -9.82 -25.44 -12.98
N LYS A 7 -8.65 -25.36 -13.64
CA LYS A 7 -7.60 -24.39 -13.29
C LYS A 7 -8.03 -22.96 -13.59
N ALA A 8 -8.79 -22.74 -14.67
CA ALA A 8 -9.30 -21.42 -15.04
C ALA A 8 -10.40 -20.92 -14.08
N LEU A 9 -11.27 -21.80 -13.60
CA LEU A 9 -12.37 -21.43 -12.69
C LEU A 9 -11.88 -21.05 -11.28
N CYS A 10 -10.76 -21.61 -10.83
CA CYS A 10 -10.16 -21.27 -9.54
C CYS A 10 -9.11 -20.15 -9.62
N ASN A 11 -8.80 -19.64 -10.82
CA ASN A 11 -7.76 -18.62 -10.99
C ASN A 11 -8.31 -17.22 -10.76
N ASN A 12 -8.13 -16.70 -9.55
CA ASN A 12 -8.40 -15.30 -9.27
C ASN A 12 -7.10 -14.50 -9.38
N SER A 13 -6.88 -13.89 -10.54
CA SER A 13 -5.69 -13.06 -10.81
C SER A 13 -5.55 -11.88 -9.83
N TYR A 14 -6.63 -11.43 -9.18
CA TYR A 14 -6.58 -10.38 -8.16
C TYR A 14 -6.05 -10.87 -6.80
N ARG A 15 -5.96 -12.19 -6.58
CA ARG A 15 -5.37 -12.77 -5.36
C ARG A 15 -3.91 -13.18 -5.53
N GLU A 16 -3.37 -13.11 -6.75
CA GLU A 16 -1.96 -13.40 -6.97
C GLU A 16 -1.08 -12.33 -6.32
N LEU A 17 0.08 -12.74 -5.82
CA LEU A 17 1.02 -11.80 -5.20
C LEU A 17 1.60 -10.87 -6.26
N SER A 18 1.60 -9.58 -5.96
CA SER A 18 2.27 -8.59 -6.80
C SER A 18 3.78 -8.83 -6.83
N GLN A 19 4.46 -8.23 -7.81
CA GLN A 19 5.93 -8.23 -7.90
C GLN A 19 6.61 -7.41 -6.79
N TYR A 20 5.85 -6.66 -5.98
CA TYR A 20 6.39 -5.80 -4.94
C TYR A 20 6.88 -6.60 -3.72
N TRP A 21 8.11 -6.31 -3.28
CA TRP A 21 8.72 -6.89 -2.09
C TRP A 21 9.19 -5.77 -1.14
N ASP A 22 8.78 -5.85 0.13
CA ASP A 22 9.32 -4.97 1.18
C ASP A 22 10.80 -5.29 1.47
N GLN A 23 11.69 -4.48 0.90
CA GLN A 23 13.14 -4.60 1.11
C GLN A 23 13.60 -4.42 2.57
N HIS A 24 12.75 -3.87 3.44
CA HIS A 24 13.07 -3.68 4.86
C HIS A 24 12.45 -4.78 5.74
N PHE A 25 11.85 -5.81 5.13
CA PHE A 25 11.33 -6.96 5.84
C PHE A 25 12.47 -7.71 6.54
N GLN A 26 12.25 -8.08 7.79
CA GLN A 26 13.23 -8.84 8.57
C GLN A 26 13.01 -10.34 8.37
N GLY A 27 13.55 -10.87 7.26
CA GLY A 27 13.50 -12.28 6.90
C GLY A 27 13.92 -12.50 5.45
N ASP A 28 13.83 -13.76 4.99
CA ASP A 28 14.02 -14.13 3.59
C ASP A 28 12.72 -13.99 2.78
N ASN A 29 12.86 -14.04 1.46
CA ASN A 29 11.73 -13.91 0.54
C ASN A 29 10.70 -15.03 0.74
N GLU A 30 11.14 -16.25 1.08
CA GLU A 30 10.23 -17.38 1.32
C GLU A 30 9.32 -17.13 2.53
N LYS A 31 9.87 -16.62 3.64
CA LYS A 31 9.08 -16.24 4.81
C LYS A 31 8.14 -15.10 4.50
N GLN A 32 8.58 -14.10 3.74
CA GLN A 32 7.72 -13.00 3.33
C GLN A 32 6.55 -13.48 2.46
N GLU A 33 6.81 -14.36 1.49
CA GLU A 33 5.78 -14.95 0.63
C GLU A 33 4.73 -15.73 1.44
N LYS A 34 5.20 -16.55 2.40
CA LYS A 34 4.32 -17.31 3.30
C LYS A 34 3.43 -16.40 4.14
N LEU A 35 3.94 -15.25 4.58
CA LEU A 35 3.16 -14.26 5.33
C LEU A 35 2.15 -13.55 4.43
N LEU A 36 2.55 -13.11 3.23
CA LEU A 36 1.67 -12.44 2.27
C LEU A 36 0.51 -13.34 1.83
N LYS A 37 0.74 -14.65 1.69
CA LYS A 37 -0.32 -15.63 1.35
C LYS A 37 -1.33 -15.84 2.48
N LYS A 38 -0.94 -15.59 3.72
CA LYS A 38 -1.78 -15.81 4.92
C LYS A 38 -2.36 -14.52 5.50
N SER A 39 -1.89 -13.36 5.06
CA SER A 39 -2.29 -12.08 5.63
C SER A 39 -3.70 -11.70 5.18
N CYS A 40 -4.43 -11.03 6.08
CA CYS A 40 -5.74 -10.42 5.79
C CYS A 40 -5.62 -8.90 5.61
N THR A 41 -4.43 -8.44 5.23
CA THR A 41 -4.11 -7.03 5.12
C THR A 41 -3.89 -6.66 3.68
N LEU A 42 -4.43 -5.49 3.31
CA LEU A 42 -4.20 -4.89 2.02
C LEU A 42 -3.43 -3.58 2.13
N TYR A 43 -2.39 -3.43 1.31
CA TYR A 43 -1.68 -2.16 1.11
C TYR A 43 -2.45 -1.35 0.05
N VAL A 44 -3.09 -0.25 0.44
CA VAL A 44 -3.92 0.60 -0.45
C VAL A 44 -3.21 1.91 -0.80
N GLY A 45 -2.82 2.02 -2.07
CA GLY A 45 -2.00 3.12 -2.58
C GLY A 45 -2.73 4.13 -3.43
N ASN A 46 -1.97 5.14 -3.87
CA ASN A 46 -2.47 6.21 -4.73
C ASN A 46 -3.69 6.99 -4.18
N LEU A 47 -3.95 6.93 -2.87
CA LEU A 47 -5.01 7.72 -2.23
C LEU A 47 -4.67 9.21 -2.21
N SER A 48 -5.67 10.08 -2.33
CA SER A 48 -5.48 11.52 -2.13
C SER A 48 -5.07 11.82 -0.68
N PHE A 49 -4.23 12.84 -0.48
CA PHE A 49 -3.86 13.36 0.83
C PHE A 49 -5.06 13.84 1.64
N TYR A 50 -6.15 14.22 0.98
CA TYR A 50 -7.39 14.70 1.61
C TYR A 50 -8.39 13.59 1.93
N THR A 51 -8.15 12.36 1.49
CA THR A 51 -9.00 11.23 1.86
C THR A 51 -9.06 11.19 3.40
N THR A 52 -10.15 10.74 4.03
CA THR A 52 -10.21 10.55 5.51
C THR A 52 -10.21 9.07 5.89
N GLU A 53 -10.04 8.74 7.17
CA GLU A 53 -10.11 7.34 7.62
C GLU A 53 -11.54 6.80 7.48
N GLU A 54 -12.53 7.64 7.75
CA GLU A 54 -13.95 7.32 7.67
C GLU A 54 -14.36 6.93 6.25
N GLN A 55 -13.86 7.66 5.24
CA GLN A 55 -14.11 7.33 3.83
C GLN A 55 -13.53 5.95 3.45
N ILE A 56 -12.37 5.60 4.01
CA ILE A 56 -11.76 4.28 3.78
C ILE A 56 -12.59 3.22 4.49
N TYR A 57 -12.97 3.48 5.74
CA TYR A 57 -13.79 2.57 6.52
C TYR A 57 -15.10 2.27 5.78
N GLU A 58 -15.86 3.30 5.40
CA GLU A 58 -17.12 3.16 4.68
C GLU A 58 -16.97 2.35 3.38
N LEU A 59 -15.92 2.61 2.60
CA LEU A 59 -15.68 1.90 1.34
C LEU A 59 -15.35 0.42 1.58
N PHE A 60 -14.42 0.13 2.48
CA PHE A 60 -13.92 -1.23 2.70
C PHE A 60 -14.85 -2.08 3.58
N SER A 61 -15.69 -1.47 4.42
CA SER A 61 -16.70 -2.16 5.24
C SER A 61 -17.71 -2.92 4.37
N LYS A 62 -17.90 -2.52 3.11
CA LYS A 62 -18.72 -3.26 2.14
C LYS A 62 -18.17 -4.65 1.81
N SER A 63 -16.86 -4.86 2.01
CA SER A 63 -16.18 -6.13 1.73
C SER A 63 -15.99 -7.01 2.96
N GLY A 64 -16.36 -6.51 4.15
CA GLY A 64 -16.23 -7.23 5.43
C GLY A 64 -15.82 -6.32 6.58
N ASP A 65 -15.76 -6.89 7.78
CA ASP A 65 -15.40 -6.14 8.98
C ASP A 65 -13.94 -5.71 8.98
N ILE A 66 -13.72 -4.43 9.24
CA ILE A 66 -12.38 -3.84 9.31
C ILE A 66 -11.92 -3.88 10.76
N ASN A 67 -10.86 -4.64 11.01
CA ASN A 67 -10.28 -4.74 12.36
C ASN A 67 -9.51 -3.47 12.76
N LYS A 68 -8.74 -2.88 11.84
CA LYS A 68 -7.90 -1.71 12.13
C LYS A 68 -7.46 -0.98 10.88
N ILE A 69 -7.67 0.33 10.82
CA ILE A 69 -7.03 1.19 9.81
C ILE A 69 -5.75 1.79 10.39
N ILE A 70 -4.69 1.80 9.59
CA ILE A 70 -3.47 2.54 9.92
C ILE A 70 -3.25 3.53 8.80
N MET A 71 -3.00 4.78 9.19
CA MET A 71 -2.71 5.87 8.28
C MET A 71 -1.20 6.02 8.21
N GLY A 72 -0.62 5.82 7.03
CA GLY A 72 0.78 6.17 6.81
C GLY A 72 1.03 7.64 7.17
N LEU A 73 2.23 7.98 7.64
CA LEU A 73 2.60 9.33 8.07
C LEU A 73 3.82 9.81 7.29
N ASP A 74 3.89 11.11 7.01
CA ASP A 74 5.12 11.76 6.56
C ASP A 74 6.16 11.67 7.68
N LYS A 75 7.36 11.21 7.32
CA LYS A 75 8.43 10.98 8.31
C LYS A 75 8.87 12.29 8.99
N LEU A 76 8.88 13.40 8.25
CA LEU A 76 9.34 14.72 8.67
C LEU A 76 8.22 15.54 9.29
N LYS A 77 7.10 15.67 8.57
CA LYS A 77 5.97 16.53 8.98
C LYS A 77 5.02 15.86 9.97
N LYS A 78 5.12 14.54 10.13
CA LYS A 78 4.18 13.71 10.89
C LYS A 78 2.71 13.88 10.46
N THR A 79 2.46 14.47 9.30
CA THR A 79 1.13 14.59 8.70
C THR A 79 0.77 13.30 7.97
N ALA A 80 -0.51 12.91 8.02
CA ALA A 80 -0.97 11.66 7.44
C ALA A 80 -0.78 11.62 5.91
N HIS A 81 -0.06 10.60 5.42
CA HIS A 81 0.14 10.23 4.01
C HIS A 81 -0.06 8.71 3.86
N LYS A 82 -1.16 8.28 3.24
CA LYS A 82 -1.84 7.03 3.61
C LYS A 82 -1.28 5.73 3.01
N PHE A 83 -1.29 4.66 3.83
CA PHE A 83 -1.18 3.22 3.51
C PHE A 83 -1.55 2.33 4.73
N TYR A 84 -2.11 1.12 4.52
CA TYR A 84 -2.77 0.21 5.51
C TYR A 84 -1.92 -1.05 5.91
N TRP A 85 -2.18 -1.67 7.10
CA TRP A 85 -1.25 -2.60 7.80
C TRP A 85 -1.72 -4.05 8.15
N ASP A 86 -0.70 -4.95 8.13
CA ASP A 86 -0.42 -6.40 8.24
C ASP A 86 -0.62 -7.21 9.54
N ALA A 87 -0.77 -8.53 9.36
CA ALA A 87 -0.29 -9.58 10.26
C ALA A 87 1.24 -9.79 10.09
N GLY A 88 2.01 -8.88 10.68
CA GLY A 88 3.48 -8.85 10.64
C GLY A 88 4.05 -7.51 11.12
N PHE A 89 3.25 -6.73 11.85
CA PHE A 89 3.59 -5.38 12.30
C PHE A 89 4.86 -5.35 13.17
N LYS A 90 5.80 -4.47 12.82
CA LYS A 90 6.88 -3.98 13.67
C LYS A 90 6.79 -2.47 13.69
N GLU A 91 6.74 -1.90 14.89
CA GLU A 91 6.68 -0.46 15.11
C GLU A 91 7.79 0.27 14.33
N GLY A 92 7.44 1.38 13.67
CA GLY A 92 8.36 2.13 12.80
C GLY A 92 8.14 2.00 11.29
N ARG A 93 7.34 1.04 10.78
CA ARG A 93 7.01 0.96 9.32
C ARG A 93 5.85 1.89 8.88
N GLN A 94 5.36 2.75 9.76
CA GLN A 94 4.23 3.68 9.51
C GLN A 94 4.64 4.88 8.64
N CYS A 95 5.94 5.21 8.65
CA CYS A 95 6.47 6.34 7.92
C CYS A 95 6.75 5.96 6.47
N VAL A 96 6.31 6.81 5.54
CA VAL A 96 6.66 6.70 4.12
C VAL A 96 8.17 6.95 3.92
N ARG A 97 8.73 6.42 2.82
CA ARG A 97 10.18 6.25 2.64
C ARG A 97 10.86 7.21 1.66
N GLY A 98 10.12 8.19 1.14
CA GLY A 98 10.70 9.25 0.31
C GLY A 98 11.74 10.06 1.09
N GLN A 99 12.78 10.48 0.40
CA GLN A 99 13.83 11.36 0.93
C GLN A 99 13.25 12.66 1.51
N CYS A 100 12.20 13.21 0.88
CA CYS A 100 11.48 14.39 1.33
C CYS A 100 10.51 14.14 2.49
N GLY A 101 10.50 12.93 3.07
CA GLY A 101 9.57 12.51 4.12
C GLY A 101 8.22 11.99 3.62
N GLY A 102 7.93 12.11 2.32
CA GLY A 102 6.71 11.65 1.64
C GLY A 102 6.83 10.27 0.99
N GLN A 103 5.93 9.89 0.07
CA GLN A 103 6.05 8.62 -0.67
C GLN A 103 7.13 8.73 -1.75
N VAL A 104 7.96 7.69 -1.92
CA VAL A 104 8.98 7.63 -3.00
C VAL A 104 8.33 7.86 -4.37
N GLN A 105 7.12 7.34 -4.59
CA GLN A 105 6.37 7.55 -5.83
C GLN A 105 6.10 9.04 -6.13
N ASP A 106 5.80 9.85 -5.10
CA ASP A 106 5.49 11.28 -5.29
C ASP A 106 6.74 12.11 -5.57
N GLU A 107 7.95 11.57 -5.35
CA GLU A 107 9.21 12.27 -5.65
C GLU A 107 9.49 12.30 -7.15
N TYR A 108 9.20 11.21 -7.85
CA TYR A 108 9.46 11.02 -9.27
C TYR A 108 8.23 11.32 -10.17
N ARG A 109 7.10 11.71 -9.57
CA ARG A 109 5.87 12.03 -10.31
C ARG A 109 6.11 13.25 -11.22
N ARG A 110 5.78 13.12 -12.50
CA ARG A 110 5.97 14.20 -13.50
C ARG A 110 4.68 14.94 -13.82
N ASP A 111 3.56 14.24 -13.70
CA ASP A 111 2.22 14.77 -13.86
C ASP A 111 1.79 15.60 -12.64
N TYR A 112 0.95 16.60 -12.90
CA TYR A 112 0.31 17.36 -11.84
C TYR A 112 -0.85 16.56 -11.24
N ASP A 113 -0.84 16.39 -9.93
CA ASP A 113 -1.95 15.77 -9.20
C ASP A 113 -2.29 16.63 -7.97
N ALA A 114 -3.42 17.33 -8.03
CA ALA A 114 -3.90 18.17 -6.92
C ALA A 114 -4.18 17.36 -5.65
N GLY A 115 -4.69 16.13 -5.81
CA GLY A 115 -4.94 15.22 -4.70
C GLY A 115 -3.65 14.71 -4.02
N ARG A 116 -2.50 14.94 -4.65
CA ARG A 116 -1.15 14.59 -4.18
C ARG A 116 -0.26 15.81 -3.95
N GLY A 117 -0.87 16.99 -3.79
CA GLY A 117 -0.15 18.20 -3.44
C GLY A 117 0.67 18.80 -4.58
N SER A 118 0.25 18.59 -5.84
CA SER A 118 0.80 19.09 -7.14
C SER A 118 1.90 18.23 -7.78
N TYR A 119 2.78 18.82 -8.60
CA TYR A 119 3.86 18.11 -9.29
C TYR A 119 4.81 17.42 -8.31
N GLY A 120 5.42 16.32 -8.74
CA GLY A 120 6.46 15.65 -7.96
C GLY A 120 7.68 16.53 -7.74
N LYS A 121 8.38 16.28 -6.64
CA LYS A 121 9.45 17.16 -6.14
C LYS A 121 10.53 17.44 -7.17
N LEU A 122 11.03 16.40 -7.85
CA LEU A 122 12.08 16.52 -8.87
C LEU A 122 11.61 17.22 -10.16
N ALA A 123 10.30 17.28 -10.40
CA ALA A 123 9.72 18.00 -11.53
C ALA A 123 9.50 19.50 -11.21
N ARG A 124 9.55 19.92 -9.94
CA ARG A 124 9.49 21.35 -9.55
C ARG A 124 10.86 22.04 -9.62
N GLU A 125 11.93 21.27 -9.62
CA GLU A 125 13.32 21.75 -9.67
C GLU A 125 13.86 21.85 -11.12
N GLN A 126 13.03 21.53 -12.11
CA GLN A 126 13.29 21.66 -13.55
C GLN A 126 12.46 22.81 -14.13
#